data_AF-A0A415KAP3-F1
#
_entry.id   AF-A0A415KAP3-F1
#
_cell.length_a   1.000
_cell.length_b   1.000
_cell.length_c   1.000
_cell.angle_alpha   90.00
_cell.angle_beta   90.00
_cell.angle_gamma   90.00
#
_symmetry.space_group_name_H-M   'P 1'
#
loop_
_entity.id
_entity.type
_entity.pdbx_description
1 polymer ?
#
loop_
_entity_poly.entity_id
_entity_poly.type
_entity_poly.pdbx_seq_one_letter_code
_entity_poly.pdbx_strand_id
1 'polypeptide(L)'
;MKKREYKEQERQRHYYFFDYLFWLGEMAQWHYKGEPRRPDGESMLMLCIMIFIYEPIFLTTAHFLYGSPAFGWFTVAMIVGIVVVHHCVSRGWIYPFSRRQAVMQHYEGRRFSPFRCYFFLFSLVFLIIAEINLLPSTLMRIDGRKAEPVENTRTEVPQRWRDYLALHITVGARQEVPSEALLYLINQDGRTSRYGQPVYVMQVRATEGDMGGEFRAGLLNHATFEEIQDGRRKFVECTWVKGYTPDSIRVLLTGWYEVNNAGLCPVDSLEWTEDTEF
;
A
#
# COMPACT_ATOMS: atom_id res chain seq x y z
N MET A 1 -46.70 42.17 -16.16
CA MET A 1 -46.64 40.69 -16.23
C MET A 1 -45.25 40.12 -15.93
N LYS A 2 -44.14 40.69 -16.41
CA LYS A 2 -42.76 40.22 -16.12
C LYS A 2 -42.39 39.94 -14.64
N LYS A 3 -42.91 40.72 -13.68
CA LYS A 3 -42.64 40.51 -12.23
C LYS A 3 -43.32 39.28 -11.63
N ARG A 4 -44.41 38.77 -12.24
CA ARG A 4 -45.06 37.53 -11.78
C ARG A 4 -44.37 36.29 -12.36
N GLU A 5 -43.98 36.35 -13.64
CA GLU A 5 -43.19 35.28 -14.28
C GLU A 5 -41.84 35.04 -13.58
N TYR A 6 -41.14 36.11 -13.16
CA TYR A 6 -39.88 35.99 -12.41
C TYR A 6 -40.07 35.28 -11.05
N LYS A 7 -41.18 35.58 -10.37
CA LYS A 7 -41.55 34.93 -9.09
C LYS A 7 -42.04 33.49 -9.26
N GLU A 8 -42.64 33.15 -10.39
CA GLU A 8 -43.05 31.77 -10.70
C GLU A 8 -41.86 30.89 -11.10
N GLN A 9 -40.87 31.45 -11.80
CA GLN A 9 -39.60 30.77 -12.08
C GLN A 9 -38.75 30.50 -10.82
N GLU A 10 -38.75 31.41 -9.85
CA GLU A 10 -38.12 31.20 -8.53
C GLU A 10 -38.84 30.12 -7.69
N ARG A 11 -40.13 29.85 -7.97
CA ARG A 11 -40.98 28.97 -7.14
C ARG A 11 -40.77 27.47 -7.35
N GLN A 12 -40.03 27.05 -8.38
CA GLN A 12 -39.78 25.63 -8.68
C GLN A 12 -38.32 25.32 -9.00
N ARG A 13 -37.37 26.06 -8.42
CA ARG A 13 -35.96 25.65 -8.49
C ARG A 13 -35.71 24.52 -7.48
N HIS A 14 -35.57 23.29 -7.98
CA HIS A 14 -35.22 22.14 -7.16
C HIS A 14 -33.73 22.21 -6.80
N TYR A 15 -33.45 22.17 -5.49
CA TYR A 15 -32.10 22.12 -4.95
C TYR A 15 -31.73 20.67 -4.66
N TYR A 16 -30.57 20.26 -5.13
CA TYR A 16 -30.06 18.90 -5.03
C TYR A 16 -28.90 18.84 -4.03
N PHE A 17 -28.44 17.61 -3.76
CA PHE A 17 -27.32 17.35 -2.88
C PHE A 17 -26.06 18.15 -3.25
N PHE A 18 -25.70 18.25 -4.52
CA PHE A 18 -24.55 19.04 -4.98
C PHE A 18 -24.70 20.54 -4.71
N ASP A 19 -25.93 21.08 -4.74
CA ASP A 19 -26.18 22.49 -4.39
C ASP A 19 -25.88 22.73 -2.91
N TYR A 20 -26.23 21.77 -2.04
CA TYR A 20 -25.90 21.82 -0.61
C TYR A 20 -24.39 21.72 -0.38
N LEU A 21 -23.68 20.85 -1.10
CA LEU A 21 -22.22 20.70 -0.97
C LEU A 21 -21.47 21.94 -1.44
N PHE A 22 -21.90 22.54 -2.55
CA PHE A 22 -21.37 23.82 -3.01
C PHE A 22 -21.52 24.90 -1.93
N TRP A 23 -22.73 25.06 -1.38
CA TRP A 23 -22.98 26.00 -0.29
C TRP A 23 -22.11 25.72 0.94
N LEU A 24 -21.94 24.44 1.29
CA LEU A 24 -21.14 24.01 2.43
C LEU A 24 -19.65 24.38 2.25
N GLY A 25 -19.11 24.24 1.04
CA GLY A 25 -17.75 24.66 0.69
C GLY A 25 -17.56 26.18 0.77
N GLU A 26 -18.47 26.95 0.16
CA GLU A 26 -18.44 28.42 0.24
C GLU A 26 -18.49 28.91 1.69
N MET A 27 -19.40 28.34 2.50
CA MET A 27 -19.50 28.71 3.92
C MET A 27 -18.26 28.29 4.72
N ALA A 28 -17.64 27.16 4.40
CA ALA A 28 -16.38 26.76 5.01
C ALA A 28 -15.27 27.76 4.71
N GLN A 29 -15.14 28.20 3.46
CA GLN A 29 -14.17 29.22 3.07
C GLN A 29 -14.41 30.55 3.81
N TRP A 30 -15.66 31.00 3.92
CA TRP A 30 -16.03 32.21 4.66
C TRP A 30 -15.74 32.09 6.15
N HIS A 31 -16.06 30.95 6.77
CA HIS A 31 -15.85 30.70 8.19
C HIS A 31 -14.35 30.71 8.58
N TYR A 32 -13.48 30.22 7.70
CA TYR A 32 -12.03 30.17 7.91
C TYR A 32 -11.28 31.37 7.29
N LYS A 33 -11.95 32.51 7.11
CA LYS A 33 -11.37 33.77 6.59
C LYS A 33 -10.66 33.64 5.24
N GLY A 34 -11.08 32.70 4.39
CA GLY A 34 -10.53 32.56 3.04
C GLY A 34 -9.07 32.11 3.00
N GLU A 35 -8.60 31.37 4.02
CA GLU A 35 -7.28 30.72 3.94
C GLU A 35 -7.17 29.91 2.64
N PRO A 36 -6.11 30.09 1.83
CA PRO A 36 -6.02 29.53 0.48
C PRO A 36 -5.97 28.00 0.42
N ARG A 37 -5.87 27.32 1.58
CA ARG A 37 -5.81 25.85 1.69
C ARG A 37 -7.15 25.20 2.04
N ARG A 38 -8.23 25.98 2.17
CA ARG A 38 -9.53 25.44 2.55
C ARG A 38 -10.44 25.25 1.33
N PRO A 39 -11.19 24.14 1.28
CA PRO A 39 -12.00 23.82 0.12
C PRO A 39 -13.15 24.82 -0.01
N ASP A 40 -13.18 25.52 -1.15
CA ASP A 40 -14.31 26.36 -1.58
C ASP A 40 -15.42 25.51 -2.21
N GLY A 41 -16.51 26.16 -2.65
CA GLY A 41 -17.63 25.46 -3.27
C GLY A 41 -17.22 24.73 -4.56
N GLU A 42 -16.31 25.31 -5.35
CA GLU A 42 -15.79 24.67 -6.57
C GLU A 42 -14.95 23.43 -6.25
N SER A 43 -14.07 23.53 -5.27
CA SER A 43 -13.22 22.43 -4.78
C SER A 43 -14.06 21.28 -4.25
N MET A 44 -15.15 21.57 -3.53
CA MET A 44 -16.10 20.56 -3.06
C MET A 44 -16.77 19.81 -4.21
N LEU A 45 -17.22 20.53 -5.25
CA LEU A 45 -17.81 19.91 -6.44
C LEU A 45 -16.77 19.08 -7.20
N MET A 46 -15.54 19.60 -7.35
CA MET A 46 -14.44 18.88 -7.99
C MET A 46 -14.07 17.60 -7.25
N LEU A 47 -13.97 17.65 -5.93
CA LEU A 47 -13.72 16.46 -5.10
C LEU A 47 -14.79 15.39 -5.32
N CYS A 48 -16.06 15.79 -5.39
CA CYS A 48 -17.14 14.85 -5.66
C CYS A 48 -17.04 14.23 -7.07
N ILE A 49 -16.73 15.03 -8.09
CA ILE A 49 -16.56 14.51 -9.46
C ILE A 49 -15.37 13.56 -9.53
N MET A 50 -14.28 13.89 -8.84
CA MET A 50 -13.09 13.03 -8.79
C MET A 50 -13.40 11.67 -8.16
N ILE A 51 -14.04 11.66 -7.00
CA ILE A 51 -14.30 10.45 -6.22
C ILE A 51 -15.42 9.62 -6.87
N PHE A 52 -16.55 10.22 -7.26
CA PHE A 52 -17.69 9.44 -7.75
C PHE A 52 -17.60 9.04 -9.23
N ILE A 53 -16.73 9.67 -10.02
CA ILE A 53 -16.66 9.44 -11.48
C ILE A 53 -15.26 8.98 -11.89
N TYR A 54 -14.24 9.80 -11.64
CA TYR A 54 -12.91 9.53 -12.16
C TYR A 54 -12.25 8.33 -11.49
N GLU A 55 -12.35 8.23 -10.17
CA GLU A 55 -11.73 7.17 -9.39
C GLU A 55 -12.26 5.77 -9.74
N PRO A 56 -13.58 5.50 -9.76
CA PRO A 56 -14.11 4.20 -10.18
C PRO A 56 -13.67 3.80 -11.59
N ILE A 57 -13.67 4.75 -12.53
CA ILE A 57 -13.24 4.52 -13.91
C ILE A 57 -11.74 4.18 -13.94
N PHE A 58 -10.93 4.93 -13.20
CA PHE A 58 -9.49 4.73 -13.12
C PHE A 58 -9.13 3.38 -12.50
N LEU A 59 -9.70 3.06 -11.33
CA LEU A 59 -9.44 1.80 -10.62
C LEU A 59 -9.89 0.59 -11.44
N THR A 60 -11.07 0.66 -12.06
CA THR A 60 -11.57 -0.41 -12.93
C THR A 60 -10.67 -0.60 -14.15
N THR A 61 -10.27 0.48 -14.81
CA THR A 61 -9.42 0.40 -16.01
C THR A 61 -8.00 -0.04 -15.66
N ALA A 62 -7.47 0.43 -14.53
CA ALA A 62 -6.19 -0.03 -14.00
C ALA A 62 -6.23 -1.54 -13.81
N HIS A 63 -7.25 -2.10 -13.16
CA HIS A 63 -7.37 -3.53 -12.99
C HIS A 63 -7.24 -4.33 -14.30
N PHE A 64 -7.87 -3.87 -15.39
CA PHE A 64 -7.84 -4.59 -16.68
C PHE A 64 -6.60 -4.31 -17.54
N LEU A 65 -6.01 -3.12 -17.47
CA LEU A 65 -4.98 -2.68 -18.40
C LEU A 65 -3.59 -2.53 -17.75
N TYR A 66 -3.45 -2.76 -16.44
CA TYR A 66 -2.17 -2.61 -15.75
C TYR A 66 -1.05 -3.43 -16.41
N GLY A 67 0.10 -2.81 -16.64
CA GLY A 67 1.24 -3.43 -17.34
C GLY A 67 1.21 -3.31 -18.87
N SER A 68 0.10 -2.83 -19.47
CA SER A 68 0.01 -2.54 -20.91
C SER A 68 0.42 -1.10 -21.23
N PRO A 69 1.06 -0.82 -22.39
CA PRO A 69 1.26 0.55 -22.87
C PRO A 69 -0.06 1.34 -23.03
N ALA A 70 -1.19 0.65 -23.23
CA ALA A 70 -2.51 1.28 -23.29
C ALA A 70 -2.89 1.97 -21.97
N PHE A 71 -2.45 1.44 -20.83
CA PHE A 71 -2.70 2.05 -19.52
C PHE A 71 -2.00 3.41 -19.37
N GLY A 72 -0.80 3.55 -19.94
CA GLY A 72 -0.09 4.82 -19.98
C GLY A 72 -0.88 5.90 -20.73
N TRP A 73 -1.35 5.59 -21.94
CA TRP A 73 -2.18 6.51 -22.73
C TRP A 73 -3.51 6.83 -22.08
N PHE A 74 -4.15 5.83 -21.47
CA PHE A 74 -5.37 6.03 -20.68
C PHE A 74 -5.14 7.00 -19.51
N THR A 75 -4.03 6.85 -18.78
CA THR A 75 -3.68 7.73 -17.66
C THR A 75 -3.50 9.17 -18.12
N VAL A 76 -2.81 9.38 -19.25
CA VAL A 76 -2.66 10.71 -19.86
C VAL A 76 -4.01 11.31 -20.25
N ALA A 77 -4.88 10.52 -20.89
CA ALA A 77 -6.22 10.97 -21.27
C ALA A 77 -7.07 11.35 -20.05
N MET A 78 -6.97 10.59 -18.95
CA MET A 78 -7.65 10.89 -17.69
C MET A 78 -7.17 12.21 -17.09
N ILE A 79 -5.86 12.46 -17.06
CA ILE A 79 -5.29 13.73 -16.57
C ILE A 79 -5.83 14.91 -17.38
N VAL A 80 -5.84 14.79 -18.72
CA VAL A 80 -6.40 15.82 -19.60
C VAL A 80 -7.89 16.04 -19.31
N GLY A 81 -8.66 14.96 -19.14
CA GLY A 81 -10.07 15.03 -18.75
C GLY A 81 -10.30 15.80 -17.45
N ILE A 82 -9.51 15.52 -16.41
CA ILE A 82 -9.58 16.21 -15.11
C ILE A 82 -9.35 17.72 -15.28
N VAL A 83 -8.33 18.11 -16.04
CA VAL A 83 -8.01 19.53 -16.29
C VAL A 83 -9.15 20.22 -17.05
N VAL A 84 -9.73 19.56 -18.05
CA VAL A 84 -10.88 20.09 -18.81
C VAL A 84 -12.10 20.25 -17.90
N VAL A 85 -12.42 19.24 -17.08
CA VAL A 85 -13.55 19.32 -16.13
C VAL A 85 -13.34 20.44 -15.13
N HIS A 86 -12.14 20.57 -14.57
CA HIS A 86 -11.78 21.67 -13.68
C HIS A 86 -12.00 23.03 -14.35
N HIS A 87 -11.53 23.18 -15.59
CA HIS A 87 -11.75 24.39 -16.38
C HIS A 87 -13.25 24.69 -16.60
N CYS A 88 -14.04 23.66 -16.94
CA CYS A 88 -15.48 23.78 -17.15
C CYS A 88 -16.25 24.11 -15.87
N VAL A 89 -15.84 23.58 -14.71
CA VAL A 89 -16.42 23.95 -13.42
C VAL A 89 -16.08 25.41 -13.10
N SER A 90 -14.81 25.80 -13.18
CA SER A 90 -14.34 27.16 -12.90
C SER A 90 -14.99 28.22 -13.81
N ARG A 91 -15.17 27.92 -15.11
CA ARG A 91 -15.90 28.80 -16.04
C ARG A 91 -17.41 28.82 -15.82
N GLY A 92 -17.95 28.01 -14.92
CA GLY A 92 -19.38 27.91 -14.66
C GLY A 92 -20.16 27.24 -15.80
N TRP A 93 -19.53 26.39 -16.61
CA TRP A 93 -20.23 25.63 -17.66
C TRP A 93 -20.98 24.44 -17.09
N ILE A 94 -20.33 23.68 -16.20
CA ILE A 94 -20.95 22.53 -15.50
C ILE A 94 -21.85 23.02 -14.37
N TYR A 95 -21.45 24.09 -13.69
CA TYR A 95 -22.18 24.67 -12.57
C TYR A 95 -22.33 26.19 -12.71
N PRO A 96 -23.41 26.66 -13.39
CA PRO A 96 -23.58 28.06 -13.77
C PRO A 96 -23.58 29.06 -12.63
N PHE A 97 -22.99 30.23 -12.86
CA PHE A 97 -22.97 31.33 -11.88
C PHE A 97 -24.36 31.73 -11.39
N SER A 98 -25.37 31.72 -12.27
CA SER A 98 -26.77 32.01 -11.90
C SER A 98 -27.37 30.97 -10.94
N ARG A 99 -26.84 29.74 -10.93
CA ARG A 99 -27.23 28.69 -9.99
C ARG A 99 -26.50 28.88 -8.66
N ARG A 100 -25.20 29.14 -8.69
CA ARG A 100 -24.38 29.46 -7.50
C ARG A 100 -25.01 30.58 -6.68
N GLN A 101 -25.37 31.68 -7.34
CA GLN A 101 -26.00 32.83 -6.68
C GLN A 101 -27.35 32.47 -6.06
N ALA A 102 -28.19 31.70 -6.75
CA ALA A 102 -29.47 31.28 -6.20
C ALA A 102 -29.34 30.30 -5.04
N VAL A 103 -28.33 29.43 -5.06
CA VAL A 103 -28.00 28.54 -3.93
C VAL A 103 -27.60 29.35 -2.71
N MET A 104 -26.77 30.36 -2.88
CA MET A 104 -26.38 31.27 -1.79
C MET A 104 -27.58 32.01 -1.21
N GLN A 105 -28.51 32.47 -2.04
CA GLN A 105 -29.76 33.10 -1.60
C GLN A 105 -30.71 32.10 -0.92
N HIS A 106 -30.82 30.88 -1.43
CA HIS A 106 -31.70 29.86 -0.87
C HIS A 106 -31.30 29.45 0.55
N TYR A 107 -30.01 29.35 0.80
CA TYR A 107 -29.46 29.01 2.11
C TYR A 107 -29.10 30.24 2.97
N GLU A 108 -29.51 31.44 2.55
CA GLU A 108 -29.29 32.67 3.31
C GLU A 108 -29.91 32.56 4.71
N GLY A 109 -29.12 32.88 5.74
CA GLY A 109 -29.54 32.76 7.15
C GLY A 109 -29.52 31.35 7.74
N ARG A 110 -29.15 30.31 6.98
CA ARG A 110 -28.95 28.96 7.52
C ARG A 110 -27.66 28.92 8.32
N ARG A 111 -27.70 28.30 9.51
CA ARG A 111 -26.50 28.13 10.35
C ARG A 111 -25.52 27.18 9.68
N PHE A 112 -24.33 27.70 9.40
CA PHE A 112 -23.17 26.88 9.04
C PHE A 112 -22.74 26.02 10.24
N SER A 113 -22.36 24.78 9.96
CA SER A 113 -21.81 23.86 10.96
C SER A 113 -20.51 23.27 10.42
N PRO A 114 -19.34 23.62 10.98
CA PRO A 114 -18.06 23.05 10.58
C PRO A 114 -18.06 21.52 10.68
N PHE A 115 -18.74 20.98 11.71
CA PHE A 115 -18.86 19.55 11.92
C PHE A 115 -19.47 18.82 10.72
N ARG A 116 -20.50 19.40 10.07
CA ARG A 116 -21.12 18.80 8.87
C ARG A 116 -20.16 18.75 7.68
N CYS A 117 -19.34 19.80 7.52
CA CYS A 117 -18.31 19.85 6.48
C CYS A 117 -17.24 18.78 6.70
N TYR A 118 -16.69 18.68 7.92
CA TYR A 118 -15.70 17.65 8.24
C TYR A 118 -16.27 16.24 8.16
N PHE A 119 -17.49 16.02 8.65
CA PHE A 119 -18.15 14.73 8.56
C PHE A 119 -18.30 14.29 7.10
N PHE A 120 -18.68 15.20 6.21
CA PHE A 120 -18.75 14.91 4.78
C PHE A 120 -17.37 14.57 4.19
N LEU A 121 -16.34 15.39 4.41
CA LEU A 121 -14.99 15.11 3.93
C LEU A 121 -14.43 13.79 4.48
N PHE A 122 -14.68 13.51 5.75
CA PHE A 122 -14.29 12.27 6.41
C PHE A 122 -15.01 11.06 5.80
N SER A 123 -16.29 11.20 5.47
CA SER A 123 -17.04 10.14 4.77
C SER A 123 -16.51 9.86 3.37
N LEU A 124 -16.03 10.90 2.66
CA LEU A 124 -15.39 10.73 1.35
C LEU A 124 -14.07 9.96 1.46
N VAL A 125 -13.25 10.23 2.48
CA VAL A 125 -12.00 9.48 2.72
C VAL A 125 -12.31 8.01 3.01
N PHE A 126 -13.33 7.73 3.83
CA PHE A 126 -13.75 6.36 4.05
C PHE A 126 -14.27 5.67 2.80
N LEU A 127 -14.96 6.40 1.92
CA LEU A 127 -15.42 5.87 0.63
C LEU A 127 -14.22 5.46 -0.23
N ILE A 128 -13.18 6.31 -0.33
CA ILE A 128 -11.93 5.98 -1.03
C ILE A 128 -11.30 4.72 -0.46
N ILE A 129 -11.14 4.63 0.87
CA ILE A 129 -10.56 3.45 1.54
C ILE A 129 -11.41 2.21 1.25
N ALA A 130 -12.74 2.33 1.32
CA ALA A 130 -13.65 1.23 1.03
C ALA A 130 -13.52 0.78 -0.43
N GLU A 131 -13.50 1.71 -1.39
CA GLU A 131 -13.33 1.39 -2.81
C GLU A 131 -11.99 0.71 -3.08
N ILE A 132 -10.87 1.24 -2.57
CA ILE A 132 -9.55 0.61 -2.74
C ILE A 132 -9.52 -0.85 -2.26
N ASN A 133 -10.28 -1.20 -1.21
CA ASN A 133 -10.33 -2.58 -0.70
C ASN A 133 -11.43 -3.45 -1.35
N LEU A 134 -12.56 -2.86 -1.73
CA LEU A 134 -13.73 -3.57 -2.26
C LEU A 134 -13.71 -3.74 -3.78
N LEU A 135 -13.17 -2.78 -4.53
CA LEU A 135 -13.08 -2.88 -6.00
C LEU A 135 -12.19 -4.04 -6.44
N PRO A 136 -10.98 -4.25 -5.87
CA PRO A 136 -10.15 -5.39 -6.24
C PRO A 136 -10.82 -6.73 -5.93
N SER A 137 -11.47 -6.86 -4.77
CA SER A 137 -12.15 -8.11 -4.38
C SER A 137 -13.39 -8.42 -5.22
N THR A 138 -14.16 -7.38 -5.61
CA THR A 138 -15.32 -7.56 -6.51
C THR A 138 -14.90 -7.84 -7.96
N LEU A 139 -13.86 -7.18 -8.47
CA LEU A 139 -13.33 -7.45 -9.81
C LEU A 139 -12.69 -8.85 -9.90
N MET A 140 -11.94 -9.26 -8.87
CA MET A 140 -11.38 -10.62 -8.78
C MET A 140 -12.49 -11.70 -8.78
N ARG A 141 -13.65 -11.42 -8.18
CA ARG A 141 -14.83 -12.32 -8.24
C ARG A 141 -15.46 -12.37 -9.64
N ILE A 142 -15.40 -11.28 -10.40
CA ILE A 142 -15.91 -11.23 -11.79
C ILE A 142 -14.99 -12.02 -12.72
N ASP A 143 -13.67 -11.93 -12.53
CA ASP A 143 -12.66 -12.69 -13.28
C ASP A 143 -12.71 -14.19 -12.91
N GLY A 144 -13.01 -14.51 -11.65
CA GLY A 144 -13.18 -15.88 -11.13
C GLY A 144 -14.35 -16.70 -11.71
N ARG A 145 -15.14 -16.18 -12.68
CA ARG A 145 -16.05 -17.02 -13.49
C ARG A 145 -15.34 -17.76 -14.63
N LYS A 146 -14.03 -17.56 -14.80
CA LYS A 146 -13.18 -18.35 -15.70
C LYS A 146 -11.89 -18.83 -14.99
N ALA A 147 -12.02 -19.67 -13.97
CA ALA A 147 -10.99 -20.66 -13.64
C ALA A 147 -11.55 -21.69 -12.63
N GLU A 148 -11.30 -22.95 -12.93
CA GLU A 148 -11.54 -24.13 -12.09
C GLU A 148 -10.60 -24.19 -10.85
N PRO A 149 -10.74 -25.16 -9.92
CA PRO A 149 -10.86 -24.90 -8.50
C PRO A 149 -9.55 -24.69 -7.73
N VAL A 150 -9.65 -23.76 -6.77
CA VAL A 150 -9.05 -23.75 -5.42
C VAL A 150 -7.57 -24.18 -5.30
N GLU A 151 -6.70 -23.17 -5.16
CA GLU A 151 -5.64 -23.23 -4.17
C GLU A 151 -5.84 -22.05 -3.20
N ASN A 152 -5.97 -22.36 -1.91
CA ASN A 152 -6.33 -21.45 -0.84
C ASN A 152 -5.50 -20.15 -0.85
N THR A 153 -6.05 -19.06 -1.38
CA THR A 153 -5.53 -17.71 -1.19
C THR A 153 -6.44 -16.95 -0.23
N ARG A 154 -6.41 -17.37 1.04
CA ARG A 154 -6.75 -16.44 2.13
C ARG A 154 -5.69 -15.35 2.15
N THR A 155 -6.13 -14.11 2.25
CA THR A 155 -5.30 -12.94 2.52
C THR A 155 -4.55 -13.10 3.85
N GLU A 156 -3.41 -13.76 3.79
CA GLU A 156 -2.35 -13.70 4.79
C GLU A 156 -1.20 -12.97 4.09
N VAL A 157 -0.64 -11.92 4.70
CA VAL A 157 0.74 -11.54 4.42
C VAL A 157 1.51 -12.86 4.39
N PRO A 158 2.16 -13.26 3.28
CA PRO A 158 2.76 -14.59 3.18
C PRO A 158 3.53 -14.81 4.47
N GLN A 159 3.25 -15.88 5.23
CA GLN A 159 3.86 -16.12 6.54
C GLN A 159 5.37 -15.82 6.48
N ARG A 160 6.00 -16.26 5.38
CA ARG A 160 7.37 -15.98 4.94
C ARG A 160 7.84 -14.51 5.03
N TRP A 161 6.99 -13.51 4.74
CA TRP A 161 7.31 -12.08 4.82
C TRP A 161 7.32 -11.56 6.25
N ARG A 162 6.35 -11.98 7.09
CA ARG A 162 6.41 -11.68 8.54
C ARG A 162 7.65 -12.33 9.17
N ASP A 163 7.93 -13.56 8.77
CA ASP A 163 9.06 -14.34 9.25
C ASP A 163 10.40 -13.69 8.87
N TYR A 164 10.50 -13.14 7.65
CA TYR A 164 11.65 -12.36 7.21
C TYR A 164 11.82 -11.06 8.00
N LEU A 165 10.73 -10.35 8.31
CA LEU A 165 10.81 -9.05 8.99
C LEU A 165 11.39 -9.18 10.40
N ALA A 166 11.00 -10.22 11.14
CA ALA A 166 11.55 -10.52 12.46
C ALA A 166 13.05 -10.83 12.38
N LEU A 167 13.45 -11.70 11.43
CA LEU A 167 14.87 -12.03 11.20
C LEU A 167 15.70 -10.79 10.80
N HIS A 168 15.14 -9.90 9.98
CA HIS A 168 15.83 -8.68 9.56
C HIS A 168 16.11 -7.76 10.75
N ILE A 169 15.15 -7.63 11.68
CA ILE A 169 15.27 -6.77 12.86
C ILE A 169 16.25 -7.38 13.87
N THR A 170 16.13 -8.67 14.17
CA THR A 170 16.92 -9.30 15.25
C THR A 170 18.36 -9.59 14.86
N VAL A 171 18.60 -10.05 13.63
CA VAL A 171 19.93 -10.54 13.21
C VAL A 171 20.47 -9.85 11.96
N GLY A 172 19.80 -8.80 11.49
CA GLY A 172 20.21 -8.06 10.29
C GLY A 172 20.08 -8.88 9.00
N ALA A 173 19.22 -9.90 8.98
CA ALA A 173 19.05 -10.78 7.82
C ALA A 173 18.72 -10.01 6.54
N ARG A 174 19.39 -10.32 5.42
CA ARG A 174 19.10 -9.75 4.10
C ARG A 174 18.48 -10.81 3.19
N GLN A 175 17.42 -10.44 2.48
CA GLN A 175 16.85 -11.32 1.48
C GLN A 175 17.74 -11.31 0.23
N GLU A 176 18.61 -12.31 0.11
CA GLU A 176 19.36 -12.56 -1.12
C GLU A 176 18.69 -13.71 -1.89
N VAL A 177 18.67 -13.62 -3.22
CA VAL A 177 18.22 -14.73 -4.07
C VAL A 177 19.41 -15.68 -4.21
N PRO A 178 19.40 -16.87 -3.58
CA PRO A 178 20.49 -17.81 -3.71
C PRO A 178 20.57 -18.29 -5.17
N SER A 179 21.79 -18.49 -5.68
CA SER A 179 21.98 -19.13 -6.99
C SER A 179 21.38 -20.53 -7.00
N GLU A 180 20.92 -21.01 -8.16
CA GLU A 180 20.30 -22.34 -8.30
C GLU A 180 21.21 -23.47 -7.76
N ALA A 181 22.53 -23.35 -7.96
CA ALA A 181 23.51 -24.29 -7.45
C ALA A 181 23.58 -24.30 -5.91
N LEU A 182 23.51 -23.12 -5.28
CA LEU A 182 23.49 -23.00 -3.82
C LEU A 182 22.18 -23.56 -3.25
N LEU A 183 21.06 -23.29 -3.90
CA LEU A 183 19.75 -23.80 -3.50
C LEU A 183 19.71 -25.34 -3.57
N TYR A 184 20.30 -25.92 -4.62
CA TYR A 184 20.41 -27.38 -4.75
C TYR A 184 21.21 -28.00 -3.60
N LEU A 185 22.34 -27.38 -3.21
CA LEU A 185 23.16 -27.86 -2.09
C LEU A 185 22.43 -27.74 -0.74
N ILE A 186 21.72 -26.63 -0.51
CA ILE A 186 20.91 -26.43 0.71
C ILE A 186 19.76 -27.45 0.78
N ASN A 187 19.17 -27.82 -0.36
CA ASN A 187 18.11 -28.82 -0.42
C ASN A 187 18.58 -30.23 -0.08
N GLN A 188 19.86 -30.53 -0.30
CA GLN A 188 20.47 -31.80 0.12
C GLN A 188 20.83 -31.84 1.61
N ASP A 189 20.76 -30.70 2.31
CA ASP A 189 21.08 -30.65 3.73
C ASP A 189 20.03 -31.40 4.57
N GLY A 190 20.50 -32.14 5.58
CA GLY A 190 19.64 -32.93 6.46
C GLY A 190 18.67 -32.07 7.27
N ARG A 191 18.99 -30.79 7.54
CA ARG A 191 18.09 -29.85 8.22
C ARG A 191 16.93 -29.46 7.32
N THR A 192 17.16 -29.31 6.01
CA THR A 192 16.09 -29.04 5.03
C THR A 192 15.12 -30.21 4.93
N SER A 193 15.64 -31.44 4.99
CA SER A 193 14.80 -32.64 5.03
C SER A 193 13.95 -32.75 6.32
N ARG A 194 14.43 -32.17 7.43
CA ARG A 194 13.81 -32.28 8.76
C ARG A 194 12.86 -31.13 9.11
N TYR A 195 13.21 -29.92 8.69
CA TYR A 195 12.51 -28.67 9.07
C TYR A 195 11.89 -27.95 7.86
N GLY A 196 12.02 -28.52 6.66
CA GLY A 196 11.55 -27.90 5.43
C GLY A 196 12.54 -26.87 4.87
N GLN A 197 12.09 -26.06 3.91
CA GLN A 197 12.92 -25.03 3.29
C GLN A 197 13.35 -23.97 4.32
N PRO A 198 14.59 -23.45 4.23
CA PRO A 198 15.00 -22.35 5.09
C PRO A 198 14.11 -21.13 4.86
N VAL A 199 13.78 -20.43 5.94
CA VAL A 199 13.01 -19.19 5.92
C VAL A 199 13.79 -18.10 5.22
N TYR A 200 15.11 -18.07 5.43
CA TYR A 200 16.01 -17.13 4.79
C TYR A 200 17.39 -17.76 4.58
N VAL A 201 18.07 -17.27 3.53
CA VAL A 201 19.42 -17.64 3.12
C VAL A 201 20.14 -16.35 2.71
N MET A 202 21.37 -16.14 3.19
CA MET A 202 22.23 -15.09 2.64
C MET A 202 23.71 -15.45 2.68
N GLN A 203 24.50 -14.74 1.89
CA GLN A 203 25.94 -14.77 1.98
C GLN A 203 26.43 -13.78 3.06
N VAL A 204 27.29 -14.26 3.94
CA VAL A 204 27.94 -13.44 4.97
C VAL A 204 29.02 -12.58 4.31
N ARG A 205 29.00 -11.27 4.59
CA ARG A 205 30.00 -10.31 4.10
C ARG A 205 30.82 -9.78 5.26
N ALA A 206 32.07 -9.38 4.98
CA ALA A 206 32.90 -8.67 5.94
C ALA A 206 32.48 -7.19 6.00
N THR A 207 31.30 -6.92 6.54
CA THR A 207 30.80 -5.57 6.82
C THR A 207 30.45 -5.45 8.30
N GLU A 208 30.56 -4.25 8.86
CA GLU A 208 30.21 -3.98 10.27
C GLU A 208 28.77 -4.45 10.59
N GLY A 209 27.83 -4.31 9.65
CA GLY A 209 26.45 -4.79 9.83
C GLY A 209 26.26 -6.32 9.80
N ASP A 210 27.21 -7.08 9.26
CA ASP A 210 27.13 -8.54 9.22
C ASP A 210 27.94 -9.14 10.37
N MET A 211 29.16 -8.64 10.61
CA MET A 211 30.14 -9.20 11.54
C MET A 211 30.23 -8.44 12.89
N GLY A 212 29.45 -7.39 13.09
CA GLY A 212 29.57 -6.47 14.24
C GLY A 212 28.70 -6.80 15.46
N GLY A 213 28.10 -7.99 15.55
CA GLY A 213 27.22 -8.39 16.66
C GLY A 213 27.51 -9.79 17.21
N GLU A 214 26.92 -10.15 18.37
CA GLU A 214 27.19 -11.43 19.04
C GLU A 214 26.68 -12.63 18.24
N PHE A 215 25.66 -12.42 17.41
CA PHE A 215 25.01 -13.46 16.61
C PHE A 215 25.97 -14.23 15.67
N ARG A 216 26.94 -13.53 15.07
CA ARG A 216 27.92 -14.12 14.14
C ARG A 216 29.33 -14.19 14.72
N ALA A 217 29.49 -13.91 16.01
CA ALA A 217 30.79 -13.97 16.68
C ALA A 217 31.43 -15.37 16.58
N GLY A 218 30.62 -16.44 16.54
CA GLY A 218 31.08 -17.81 16.32
C GLY A 218 31.88 -17.99 15.02
N LEU A 219 31.55 -17.25 13.95
CA LEU A 219 32.28 -17.30 12.68
C LEU A 219 33.72 -16.77 12.80
N LEU A 220 33.98 -15.85 13.73
CA LEU A 220 35.32 -15.31 13.97
C LEU A 220 36.27 -16.35 14.58
N ASN A 221 35.74 -17.45 15.15
CA ASN A 221 36.56 -18.59 15.56
C ASN A 221 37.04 -19.42 14.36
N HIS A 222 36.40 -19.26 13.20
CA HIS A 222 36.67 -20.05 12.02
C HIS A 222 37.41 -19.27 10.94
N ALA A 223 37.07 -18.00 10.68
CA ALA A 223 37.73 -17.17 9.66
C ALA A 223 37.88 -15.72 10.13
N THR A 224 38.96 -15.06 9.68
CA THR A 224 39.17 -13.65 9.99
C THR A 224 38.32 -12.75 9.09
N PHE A 225 38.07 -11.51 9.54
CA PHE A 225 37.36 -10.51 8.75
C PHE A 225 38.01 -10.28 7.38
N GLU A 226 39.34 -10.22 7.33
CA GLU A 226 40.12 -10.04 6.10
C GLU A 226 39.95 -11.22 5.12
N GLU A 227 39.90 -12.45 5.62
CA GLU A 227 39.70 -13.64 4.77
C GLU A 227 38.33 -13.67 4.09
N ILE A 228 37.29 -13.17 4.79
CA ILE A 228 35.94 -13.04 4.26
C ILE A 228 35.86 -11.84 3.30
N GLN A 229 36.52 -10.73 3.64
CA GLN A 229 36.55 -9.51 2.82
C GLN A 229 37.21 -9.73 1.46
N ASP A 230 38.35 -10.42 1.46
CA ASP A 230 39.09 -10.76 0.24
C ASP A 230 38.39 -11.86 -0.59
N GLY A 231 37.32 -12.45 -0.06
CA GLY A 231 36.59 -13.55 -0.68
C GLY A 231 37.37 -14.87 -0.73
N ARG A 232 38.48 -14.97 0.01
CA ARG A 232 39.28 -16.20 0.17
C ARG A 232 38.46 -17.30 0.84
N ARG A 233 37.55 -16.92 1.74
CA ARG A 233 36.58 -17.81 2.38
C ARG A 233 35.20 -17.20 2.25
N LYS A 234 34.23 -18.02 1.86
CA LYS A 234 32.84 -17.60 1.62
C LYS A 234 31.93 -18.37 2.54
N PHE A 235 31.07 -17.68 3.26
CA PHE A 235 30.13 -18.30 4.17
C PHE A 235 28.69 -18.01 3.75
N VAL A 236 27.83 -19.00 3.91
CA VAL A 236 26.38 -18.90 3.71
C VAL A 236 25.70 -19.17 5.04
N GLU A 237 24.77 -18.29 5.38
CA GLU A 237 23.89 -18.40 6.54
C GLU A 237 22.52 -18.88 6.07
N CYS A 238 21.96 -19.84 6.77
CA CYS A 238 20.61 -20.37 6.52
C CYS A 238 19.87 -20.50 7.83
N THR A 239 18.61 -20.07 7.88
CA THR A 239 17.77 -20.20 9.08
C THR A 239 16.51 -21.02 8.81
N TRP A 240 16.25 -21.99 9.68
CA TRP A 240 15.06 -22.84 9.67
C TRP A 240 14.19 -22.58 10.90
N VAL A 241 12.87 -22.80 10.76
CA VAL A 241 11.96 -22.87 11.90
C VAL A 241 12.01 -24.29 12.44
N LYS A 242 12.61 -24.47 13.61
CA LYS A 242 12.71 -25.76 14.29
C LYS A 242 11.37 -26.13 14.95
N GLY A 243 10.63 -25.14 15.44
CA GLY A 243 9.34 -25.33 16.08
C GLY A 243 8.88 -24.08 16.84
N TYR A 244 7.98 -24.29 17.79
CA TYR A 244 7.42 -23.24 18.64
C TYR A 244 7.51 -23.66 20.12
N THR A 245 7.76 -22.70 21.00
CA THR A 245 7.61 -22.87 22.45
C THR A 245 6.12 -23.00 22.82
N PRO A 246 5.78 -23.44 24.04
CA PRO A 246 4.38 -23.48 24.51
C PRO A 246 3.66 -22.13 24.42
N ASP A 247 4.40 -21.04 24.57
CA ASP A 247 3.92 -19.66 24.47
C ASP A 247 3.85 -19.14 23.02
N SER A 248 3.94 -20.05 22.04
CA SER A 248 3.90 -19.75 20.60
C SER A 248 5.06 -18.90 20.08
N ILE A 249 6.18 -18.82 20.81
CA ILE A 249 7.41 -18.15 20.35
C ILE A 249 8.17 -19.11 19.44
N ARG A 250 8.69 -18.61 18.30
CA ARG A 250 9.43 -19.45 17.36
C ARG A 250 10.79 -19.84 17.92
N VAL A 251 11.13 -21.12 17.75
CA VAL A 251 12.47 -21.64 17.92
C VAL A 251 13.11 -21.73 16.54
N LEU A 252 14.16 -20.94 16.33
CA LEU A 252 14.89 -20.81 15.09
C LEU A 252 16.24 -21.52 15.20
N LEU A 253 16.65 -22.15 14.11
CA LEU A 253 17.98 -22.74 13.98
C LEU A 253 18.69 -22.07 12.82
N THR A 254 19.73 -21.30 13.12
CA THR A 254 20.62 -20.72 12.12
C THR A 254 21.86 -21.60 11.98
N GLY A 255 22.18 -22.00 10.76
CA GLY A 255 23.40 -22.73 10.44
C GLY A 255 24.27 -21.92 9.49
N TRP A 256 25.57 -21.96 9.73
CA TRP A 256 26.57 -21.37 8.85
C TRP A 256 27.35 -22.46 8.12
N TYR A 257 27.59 -22.22 6.84
CA TYR A 257 28.29 -23.14 5.96
C TYR A 257 29.40 -22.42 5.23
N GLU A 258 30.57 -23.04 5.15
CA GLU A 258 31.62 -22.60 4.25
C GLU A 258 31.36 -23.14 2.85
N VAL A 259 31.37 -22.26 1.87
CA VAL A 259 31.24 -22.60 0.45
C VAL A 259 32.64 -22.89 -0.08
N ASN A 260 32.89 -24.14 -0.46
CA ASN A 260 34.12 -24.54 -1.13
C ASN A 260 33.81 -25.14 -2.52
N ASN A 261 34.85 -25.46 -3.28
CA ASN A 261 34.70 -26.04 -4.63
C ASN A 261 34.02 -27.42 -4.63
N ALA A 262 33.87 -28.07 -3.47
CA ALA A 262 33.27 -29.40 -3.30
C ALA A 262 31.83 -29.36 -2.76
N GLY A 263 31.33 -28.22 -2.26
CA GLY A 263 29.97 -28.08 -1.74
C GLY A 263 29.86 -27.14 -0.53
N LEU A 264 28.83 -27.37 0.30
CA LEU A 264 28.61 -26.68 1.58
C LEU A 264 29.16 -27.51 2.73
N CYS A 265 30.13 -26.98 3.47
CA CYS A 265 30.64 -27.60 4.70
C CYS A 265 30.02 -26.91 5.91
N PRO A 266 29.29 -27.62 6.80
CA PRO A 266 28.75 -27.01 8.01
C PRO A 266 29.89 -26.57 8.93
N VAL A 267 29.80 -25.34 9.43
CA VAL A 267 30.82 -24.69 10.26
C VAL A 267 30.34 -24.61 11.70
N ASP A 268 29.19 -23.98 11.89
CA ASP A 268 28.58 -23.78 13.20
C ASP A 268 27.06 -23.70 13.05
N SER A 269 26.34 -23.79 14.18
CA SER A 269 24.91 -23.54 14.22
C SER A 269 24.46 -23.03 15.58
N LEU A 270 23.55 -22.08 15.56
CA LEU A 270 22.95 -21.46 16.74
C LEU A 270 21.45 -21.70 16.75
N GLU A 271 20.97 -22.20 17.87
CA GLU A 271 19.54 -22.27 18.18
C GLU A 271 19.16 -21.08 19.05
N TRP A 272 18.12 -20.37 18.67
CA TRP A 272 17.69 -19.14 19.32
C TRP A 272 16.19 -18.92 19.14
N THR A 273 15.61 -18.01 19.91
CA THR A 273 14.18 -17.68 19.85
C THR A 273 13.94 -16.27 19.34
N GLU A 274 12.79 -16.01 18.75
CA GLU A 274 12.47 -14.70 18.13
C GLU A 274 12.61 -13.50 19.08
N ASP A 275 12.49 -13.73 20.38
CA ASP A 275 12.64 -12.74 21.47
C ASP A 275 14.08 -12.60 22.00
N THR A 276 15.05 -13.33 21.44
CA THR A 276 16.46 -13.22 21.82
C THR A 276 17.07 -11.93 21.24
N GLU A 277 17.75 -11.13 22.06
CA GLU A 277 18.55 -9.98 21.64
C GLU A 277 20.04 -10.37 21.55
N PHE A 278 20.77 -9.83 20.56
CA PHE A 278 22.18 -10.13 20.24
C PHE A 278 23.01 -8.85 20.04
#